data_AF-A0A0D8J641-F1
#
_entry.id   AF-A0A0D8J641-F1
#
_cell.length_a   1.000
_cell.length_b   1.000
_cell.length_c   1.000
_cell.angle_alpha   90.00
_cell.angle_beta   90.00
_cell.angle_gamma   90.00
#
_symmetry.space_group_name_H-M   'P 1'
#
loop_
_entity.id
_entity.type
_entity.pdbx_description
1 polymer ?
#
loop_
_entity_poly.entity_id
_entity_poly.type
_entity_poly.pdbx_seq_one_letter_code
_entity_poly.pdbx_strand_id
1 'polypeptide(L)'
;MFIFAGLLAGCIKDEELYEDNSSDLQLKSADSKTINFEMTGEYYTPVICDGETVDFLYVPDVTGQNIHITAHMIDGQFVWFIVHTKLTITSEQTGETFKINDQTKVFFDENGEYDTFSMHIHAKGDKGTHVIMFFDFDWASQTLDFPKGICPQSNY
;
A
#
# COMPACT_ATOMS: atom_id res chain seq x y z
N MET A 1 2.64 84.44 12.94
CA MET A 1 1.54 83.81 12.20
C MET A 1 1.17 82.52 12.92
N PHE A 2 -0.11 82.36 13.20
CA PHE A 2 -0.85 81.15 13.63
C PHE A 2 -0.35 79.86 12.90
N ILE A 3 -0.45 78.60 13.34
CA ILE A 3 -1.07 77.84 14.45
C ILE A 3 -0.47 76.41 14.35
N PHE A 4 -0.13 75.74 15.46
CA PHE A 4 -0.77 74.50 15.98
C PHE A 4 -0.56 73.24 15.10
N ALA A 5 0.30 72.28 15.48
CA ALA A 5 0.14 71.23 16.50
C ALA A 5 -0.77 70.06 16.08
N GLY A 6 -0.24 68.84 16.23
CA GLY A 6 -0.93 67.55 16.10
C GLY A 6 0.06 66.38 16.20
N LEU A 7 0.57 66.09 17.41
CA LEU A 7 0.28 64.88 18.22
C LEU A 7 1.05 63.63 17.73
N LEU A 8 2.20 63.29 18.32
CA LEU A 8 2.38 62.48 19.55
C LEU A 8 1.71 61.10 19.51
N ALA A 9 2.53 60.06 19.45
CA ALA A 9 2.48 58.75 20.13
C ALA A 9 3.28 57.75 19.28
N GLY A 10 4.25 56.98 19.77
CA GLY A 10 4.73 56.72 21.11
C GLY A 10 5.74 55.56 21.05
N CYS A 11 6.48 55.39 22.14
CA CYS A 11 7.22 54.20 22.55
C CYS A 11 8.41 53.72 21.70
N ILE A 12 9.60 54.13 22.16
CA ILE A 12 10.82 53.31 22.07
C ILE A 12 10.57 52.03 22.88
N LYS A 13 10.82 50.89 22.25
CA LYS A 13 11.23 49.66 22.92
C LYS A 13 12.45 49.16 22.17
N ASP A 14 13.59 49.18 22.85
CA ASP A 14 14.71 48.33 22.50
C ASP A 14 14.21 46.89 22.55
N GLU A 15 13.98 46.27 21.39
CA GLU A 15 13.78 44.84 21.30
C GLU A 15 15.11 44.20 20.90
N GLU A 16 15.57 43.37 21.82
CA GLU A 16 16.69 42.45 21.79
C GLU A 16 17.05 41.99 20.37
N LEU A 17 18.35 42.08 20.04
CA LEU A 17 18.95 41.32 18.96
C LEU A 17 18.63 39.84 19.19
N TYR A 18 17.55 39.36 18.57
CA TYR A 18 17.40 37.94 18.30
C TYR A 18 18.53 37.58 17.34
N GLU A 19 19.55 36.91 17.84
CA GLU A 19 20.38 36.05 16.99
C GLU A 19 19.44 35.04 16.34
N ASP A 20 19.07 35.32 15.10
CA ASP A 20 18.38 34.38 14.24
C ASP A 20 19.34 33.22 13.97
N ASN A 21 19.28 32.23 14.86
CA ASN A 21 19.88 30.91 14.71
C ASN A 21 19.12 30.17 13.59
N SER A 22 19.17 30.73 12.39
CA SER A 22 18.62 30.18 11.14
C SER A 22 19.45 29.00 10.62
N SER A 23 20.44 28.54 11.38
CA SER A 23 21.29 27.40 11.07
C SER A 23 20.67 26.03 11.41
N ASP A 24 19.53 25.97 12.12
CA ASP A 24 19.10 24.70 12.75
C ASP A 24 17.65 24.20 12.48
N LEU A 25 16.84 24.83 11.61
CA LEU A 25 15.43 24.39 11.43
C LEU A 25 14.91 24.26 10.00
N GLN A 26 15.79 24.14 9.01
CA GLN A 26 15.45 23.46 7.76
C GLN A 26 16.30 22.20 7.62
N LEU A 27 16.03 21.23 8.51
CA LEU A 27 16.09 19.83 8.11
C LEU A 27 15.22 19.74 6.85
N LYS A 28 15.87 19.68 5.68
CA LYS A 28 15.23 19.40 4.40
C LYS A 28 14.30 18.22 4.65
N SER A 29 12.99 18.44 4.58
CA SER A 29 12.05 17.33 4.63
C SER A 29 12.50 16.36 3.56
N ALA A 30 12.80 15.12 3.95
CA ALA A 30 13.17 14.07 3.00
C ALA A 30 12.21 14.11 1.80
N ASP A 31 12.74 13.95 0.59
CA ASP A 31 11.96 14.08 -0.65
C ASP A 31 10.96 12.91 -0.73
N SER A 32 9.78 13.13 -0.17
CA SER A 32 8.69 12.15 -0.08
C SER A 32 7.75 12.29 -1.26
N LYS A 33 7.53 11.20 -2.00
CA LYS A 33 6.61 11.18 -3.15
C LYS A 33 5.88 9.85 -3.28
N THR A 34 4.66 9.91 -3.84
CA THR A 34 3.87 8.73 -4.21
C THR A 34 3.66 8.74 -5.71
N ILE A 35 3.92 7.60 -6.36
CA ILE A 35 3.75 7.41 -7.80
C ILE A 35 2.82 6.23 -8.07
N ASN A 36 2.23 6.20 -9.26
CA ASN A 36 1.44 5.08 -9.74
C ASN A 36 2.00 4.60 -11.08
N PHE A 37 2.08 3.29 -11.26
CA PHE A 37 2.49 2.68 -12.52
C PHE A 37 1.80 1.33 -12.70
N GLU A 38 1.83 0.82 -13.92
CA GLU A 38 1.32 -0.51 -14.25
C GLU A 38 2.47 -1.47 -14.53
N MET A 39 2.28 -2.72 -14.16
CA MET A 39 3.24 -3.80 -14.37
C MET A 39 2.48 -5.06 -14.81
N THR A 40 3.13 -5.89 -15.61
CA THR A 40 2.65 -7.26 -15.88
C THR A 40 3.30 -8.21 -14.90
N GLY A 41 2.61 -9.29 -14.55
CA GLY A 41 3.14 -10.26 -13.60
C GLY A 41 2.25 -11.47 -13.49
N GLU A 42 2.86 -12.57 -13.07
CA GLU A 42 2.15 -13.81 -12.75
C GLU A 42 1.21 -13.58 -11.56
N TYR A 43 0.08 -14.28 -11.58
CA TYR A 43 -0.80 -14.34 -10.42
C TYR A 43 -0.95 -15.79 -9.98
N TYR A 44 -0.72 -16.02 -8.69
CA TYR A 44 -0.87 -17.32 -8.06
C TYR A 44 -1.43 -17.13 -6.65
N THR A 45 -2.53 -17.81 -6.33
CA THR A 45 -3.03 -17.86 -4.96
C THR A 45 -3.64 -19.22 -4.62
N PRO A 46 -3.36 -19.79 -3.44
CA PRO A 46 -4.11 -20.93 -2.94
C PRO A 46 -5.54 -20.49 -2.58
N VAL A 47 -6.52 -21.36 -2.80
CA VAL A 47 -7.86 -21.24 -2.23
C VAL A 47 -7.92 -22.13 -0.99
N ILE A 48 -8.08 -21.51 0.17
CA ILE A 48 -8.11 -22.22 1.45
C ILE A 48 -9.50 -22.11 2.07
N CYS A 49 -10.13 -23.26 2.32
CA CYS A 49 -11.42 -23.38 2.99
C CYS A 49 -11.30 -24.34 4.15
N ASP A 50 -11.85 -23.98 5.31
CA ASP A 50 -11.84 -24.81 6.53
C ASP A 50 -10.44 -25.32 6.94
N GLY A 51 -9.39 -24.55 6.62
CA GLY A 51 -7.99 -24.90 6.88
C GLY A 51 -7.34 -25.83 5.85
N GLU A 52 -8.09 -26.29 4.85
CA GLU A 52 -7.60 -27.13 3.77
C GLU A 52 -7.45 -26.32 2.47
N THR A 53 -6.38 -26.59 1.72
CA THR A 53 -6.24 -26.04 0.36
C THR A 53 -7.10 -26.85 -0.60
N VAL A 54 -8.10 -26.21 -1.17
CA VAL A 54 -9.10 -26.85 -2.04
C VAL A 54 -8.87 -26.58 -3.53
N ASP A 55 -8.15 -25.52 -3.87
CA ASP A 55 -7.84 -25.13 -5.24
C ASP A 55 -6.58 -24.24 -5.29
N PHE A 56 -6.03 -24.02 -6.48
CA PHE A 56 -4.99 -23.03 -6.74
C PHE A 56 -5.37 -22.21 -7.97
N LEU A 57 -5.57 -20.91 -7.78
CA LEU A 57 -5.86 -20.00 -8.88
C LEU A 57 -4.55 -19.47 -9.44
N TYR A 58 -4.30 -19.79 -10.71
CA TYR A 58 -3.08 -19.41 -11.40
C TYR A 58 -3.38 -18.77 -12.75
N VAL A 59 -2.69 -17.66 -13.04
CA VAL A 59 -2.61 -17.07 -14.37
C VAL A 59 -1.13 -16.77 -14.65
N PRO A 60 -0.56 -17.33 -15.74
CA PRO A 60 0.80 -17.00 -16.15
C PRO A 60 0.89 -15.52 -16.56
N ASP A 61 2.09 -14.94 -16.54
CA ASP A 61 2.30 -13.58 -17.00
C ASP A 61 1.90 -13.47 -18.48
N VAL A 62 0.82 -12.74 -18.73
CA VAL A 62 0.28 -12.53 -20.07
C VAL A 62 0.12 -11.05 -20.35
N THR A 63 0.53 -10.64 -21.54
CA THR A 63 0.36 -9.28 -22.05
C THR A 63 -1.12 -8.87 -21.96
N GLY A 64 -1.42 -7.83 -21.17
CA GLY A 64 -2.77 -7.34 -20.91
C GLY A 64 -3.29 -7.59 -19.50
N GLN A 65 -2.56 -8.34 -18.67
CA GLN A 65 -2.78 -8.40 -17.24
C GLN A 65 -2.08 -7.21 -16.56
N ASN A 66 -2.78 -6.09 -16.51
CA ASN A 66 -2.23 -4.88 -15.92
C ASN A 66 -2.49 -4.87 -14.40
N ILE A 67 -1.42 -5.05 -13.64
CA ILE A 67 -1.41 -4.88 -12.19
C ILE A 67 -1.11 -3.40 -11.92
N HIS A 68 -1.98 -2.75 -11.14
CA HIS A 68 -1.79 -1.34 -10.80
C HIS A 68 -1.03 -1.23 -9.48
N ILE A 69 0.07 -0.48 -9.48
CA ILE A 69 0.92 -0.34 -8.30
C ILE A 69 0.96 1.13 -7.87
N THR A 70 0.61 1.37 -6.61
CA THR A 70 0.90 2.63 -5.92
C THR A 70 2.16 2.45 -5.10
N ALA A 71 3.19 3.25 -5.36
CA ALA A 71 4.48 3.17 -4.68
C ALA A 71 4.78 4.46 -3.93
N HIS A 72 5.28 4.33 -2.70
CA HIS A 72 5.74 5.46 -1.91
C HIS A 72 7.26 5.42 -1.76
N MET A 73 7.88 6.57 -1.96
CA MET A 73 9.31 6.76 -1.84
C MET A 73 9.65 7.91 -0.89
N ILE A 74 10.77 7.76 -0.20
CA ILE A 74 11.41 8.80 0.61
C ILE A 74 12.88 8.83 0.19
N ASP A 75 13.42 10.02 -0.12
CA ASP A 75 14.81 10.22 -0.57
C ASP A 75 15.22 9.32 -1.75
N GLY A 76 14.26 9.05 -2.65
CA GLY A 76 14.46 8.22 -3.84
C GLY A 76 14.44 6.71 -3.59
N GLN A 77 14.29 6.25 -2.35
CA GLN A 77 14.14 4.84 -2.00
C GLN A 77 12.67 4.46 -1.80
N PHE A 78 12.29 3.24 -2.17
CA PHE A 78 10.95 2.73 -1.94
C PHE A 78 10.76 2.37 -0.46
N VAL A 79 9.61 2.76 0.10
CA VAL A 79 9.23 2.44 1.48
C VAL A 79 8.12 1.39 1.50
N TRP A 80 7.15 1.52 0.60
CA TRP A 80 6.10 0.52 0.43
C TRP A 80 5.50 0.56 -0.96
N PHE A 81 4.95 -0.59 -1.37
CA PHE A 81 4.05 -0.73 -2.51
C PHE A 81 2.65 -1.15 -2.03
N ILE A 82 1.63 -0.67 -2.74
CA ILE A 82 0.32 -1.29 -2.76
C ILE A 82 0.09 -1.80 -4.17
N VAL A 83 -0.01 -3.11 -4.30
CA VAL A 83 -0.24 -3.83 -5.54
C VAL A 83 -1.72 -4.17 -5.62
N HIS A 84 -2.40 -3.66 -6.64
CA HIS A 84 -3.82 -3.89 -6.90
C HIS A 84 -3.97 -4.83 -8.08
N THR A 85 -4.61 -5.97 -7.83
CA THR A 85 -4.81 -7.01 -8.83
C THR A 85 -6.29 -7.22 -9.08
N LYS A 86 -6.73 -7.05 -10.32
CA LYS A 86 -8.11 -7.31 -10.75
C LYS A 86 -8.10 -8.19 -11.98
N LEU A 87 -8.65 -9.39 -11.85
CA LEU A 87 -8.59 -10.37 -12.92
C LEU A 87 -9.73 -11.39 -12.81
N THR A 88 -9.88 -12.19 -13.85
CA THR A 88 -10.87 -13.27 -13.91
C THR A 88 -10.14 -14.56 -14.27
N ILE A 89 -10.28 -15.60 -13.43
CA ILE A 89 -9.61 -16.91 -13.61
C ILE A 89 -10.67 -17.98 -13.62
N THR A 90 -10.58 -18.91 -14.57
CA THR A 90 -11.32 -20.17 -14.48
C THR A 90 -10.42 -21.22 -13.87
N SER A 91 -10.84 -21.81 -12.75
CA SER A 91 -10.13 -22.91 -12.11
C SER A 91 -10.07 -24.10 -13.06
N GLU A 92 -8.89 -24.66 -13.27
CA GLU A 92 -8.73 -25.91 -14.03
C GLU A 92 -9.26 -27.12 -13.25
N GLN A 93 -9.26 -27.04 -11.92
CA GLN A 93 -9.68 -28.13 -11.03
C GLN A 93 -11.20 -28.26 -10.92
N THR A 94 -11.90 -27.13 -10.80
CA THR A 94 -13.36 -27.09 -10.55
C THR A 94 -14.18 -26.58 -11.74
N GLY A 95 -13.53 -25.94 -12.71
CA GLY A 95 -14.18 -25.24 -13.81
C GLY A 95 -15.06 -24.08 -13.37
N GLU A 96 -14.94 -23.61 -12.12
CA GLU A 96 -15.60 -22.39 -11.62
C GLU A 96 -14.79 -21.15 -12.04
N THR A 97 -15.48 -20.08 -12.42
CA THR A 97 -14.83 -18.82 -12.80
C THR A 97 -14.88 -17.81 -11.67
N PHE A 98 -13.70 -17.41 -11.20
CA PHE A 98 -13.50 -16.46 -10.12
C PHE A 98 -13.22 -15.06 -10.67
N LYS A 99 -13.94 -14.08 -10.13
CA LYS A 99 -13.57 -12.66 -10.23
C LYS A 99 -12.75 -12.30 -9.00
N ILE A 100 -11.52 -11.86 -9.23
CA ILE A 100 -10.52 -11.58 -8.21
C ILE A 100 -10.32 -10.07 -8.09
N ASN A 101 -10.26 -9.57 -6.86
CA ASN A 101 -9.96 -8.19 -6.55
C ASN A 101 -9.11 -8.13 -5.29
N ASP A 102 -7.80 -8.16 -5.49
CA ASP A 102 -6.82 -8.34 -4.44
C ASP A 102 -6.00 -7.08 -4.22
N GLN A 103 -5.52 -6.96 -2.99
CA GLN A 103 -4.60 -5.91 -2.60
C GLN A 103 -3.47 -6.51 -1.78
N THR A 104 -2.24 -6.31 -2.22
CA THR A 104 -1.03 -6.66 -1.47
C THR A 104 -0.29 -5.41 -1.10
N LYS A 105 0.04 -5.24 0.18
CA LYS A 105 0.95 -4.20 0.64
C LYS A 105 2.31 -4.82 0.93
N VAL A 106 3.35 -4.28 0.31
CA VAL A 106 4.74 -4.72 0.48
C VAL A 106 5.51 -3.59 1.13
N PHE A 107 6.32 -3.90 2.14
CA PHE A 107 7.22 -2.96 2.80
C PHE A 107 8.67 -3.28 2.45
N PHE A 108 9.49 -2.23 2.45
CA PHE A 108 10.92 -2.33 2.19
C PHE A 108 11.70 -1.81 3.40
N ASP A 109 12.86 -2.43 3.65
CA ASP A 109 13.78 -2.01 4.70
C ASP A 109 14.63 -0.80 4.25
N GLU A 110 15.54 -0.35 5.12
CA GLU A 110 16.46 0.77 4.84
C GLU A 110 17.47 0.49 3.70
N ASN A 111 17.65 -0.79 3.33
CA ASN A 111 18.52 -1.21 2.24
C ASN A 111 17.75 -1.34 0.91
N GLY A 112 16.43 -1.11 0.93
CA GLY A 112 15.55 -1.32 -0.23
C GLY A 112 15.23 -2.78 -0.50
N GLU A 113 15.48 -3.65 0.47
CA GLU A 113 15.15 -5.07 0.43
C GLU A 113 13.72 -5.32 0.94
N TYR A 114 13.12 -6.47 0.61
CA TYR A 114 11.78 -6.80 1.08
C TYR A 114 11.78 -6.99 2.60
N ASP A 115 10.87 -6.36 3.32
CA ASP A 115 10.76 -6.53 4.77
C ASP A 115 9.59 -7.48 5.10
N THR A 116 8.37 -6.99 4.82
CA THR A 116 7.13 -7.71 5.08
C THR A 116 6.15 -7.50 3.93
N PHE A 117 5.19 -8.40 3.80
CA PHE A 117 4.00 -8.12 3.00
C PHE A 117 2.72 -8.61 3.67
N SER A 118 1.62 -7.92 3.39
CA SER A 118 0.27 -8.34 3.74
C SER A 118 -0.56 -8.47 2.47
N MET A 119 -1.16 -9.64 2.25
CA MET A 119 -2.09 -9.89 1.15
C MET A 119 -3.52 -9.95 1.67
N HIS A 120 -4.41 -9.26 0.99
CA HIS A 120 -5.85 -9.43 1.14
C HIS A 120 -6.43 -9.86 -0.20
N ILE A 121 -6.96 -11.08 -0.20
CA ILE A 121 -7.45 -11.76 -1.39
C ILE A 121 -8.96 -11.86 -1.31
N HIS A 122 -9.62 -11.50 -2.40
CA HIS A 122 -11.05 -11.60 -2.52
C HIS A 122 -11.40 -12.18 -3.89
N ALA A 123 -11.74 -13.47 -3.89
CA ALA A 123 -12.15 -14.20 -5.07
C ALA A 123 -13.63 -14.59 -4.96
N LYS A 124 -14.43 -14.21 -5.96
CA LYS A 124 -15.84 -14.58 -6.04
C LYS A 124 -16.09 -15.44 -7.27
N GLY A 125 -16.38 -16.71 -7.04
CA GLY A 125 -16.77 -17.69 -8.04
C GLY A 125 -18.19 -17.49 -8.55
N ASP A 126 -18.45 -17.95 -9.77
CA ASP A 126 -19.76 -17.86 -10.44
C ASP A 126 -20.72 -19.00 -10.08
N LYS A 127 -20.25 -20.04 -9.37
CA LYS A 127 -21.08 -21.16 -8.88
C LYS A 127 -21.42 -21.04 -7.40
N GLY A 128 -21.00 -19.95 -6.74
CA GLY A 128 -21.36 -19.62 -5.36
C GLY A 128 -20.18 -19.64 -4.39
N THR A 129 -19.00 -20.08 -4.82
CA THR A 129 -17.79 -20.04 -4.00
C THR A 129 -17.38 -18.59 -3.78
N HIS A 130 -17.09 -18.22 -2.54
CA HIS A 130 -16.59 -16.90 -2.21
C HIS A 130 -15.44 -17.08 -1.22
N VAL A 131 -14.28 -16.53 -1.53
CA VAL A 131 -13.06 -16.74 -0.75
C VAL A 131 -12.54 -15.37 -0.37
N ILE A 132 -12.35 -15.17 0.93
CA ILE A 132 -11.66 -14.01 1.47
C ILE A 132 -10.50 -14.54 2.32
N MET A 133 -9.27 -14.24 1.91
CA MET A 133 -8.07 -14.72 2.59
C MET A 133 -7.16 -13.56 2.95
N PHE A 134 -6.52 -13.71 4.10
CA PHE A 134 -5.50 -12.80 4.59
C PHE A 134 -4.22 -13.60 4.76
N PHE A 135 -3.11 -13.05 4.28
CA PHE A 135 -1.78 -13.59 4.51
C PHE A 135 -0.88 -12.47 4.97
N ASP A 136 -0.05 -12.75 5.95
CA ASP A 136 1.05 -11.89 6.35
C ASP A 136 2.34 -12.68 6.21
N PHE A 137 3.37 -12.06 5.66
CA PHE A 137 4.65 -12.69 5.46
C PHE A 137 5.78 -11.80 5.95
N ASP A 138 6.68 -12.40 6.70
CA ASP A 138 7.88 -11.79 7.25
C ASP A 138 9.11 -12.40 6.59
N TRP A 139 9.90 -11.59 5.90
CA TRP A 139 11.01 -12.10 5.10
C TRP A 139 12.20 -12.52 5.95
N ALA A 140 12.44 -11.86 7.08
CA ALA A 140 13.54 -12.17 7.99
C ALA A 140 13.39 -13.57 8.61
N SER A 141 12.17 -13.92 9.02
CA SER A 141 11.84 -15.22 9.61
C SER A 141 11.39 -16.27 8.59
N GLN A 142 11.09 -15.87 7.34
CA GLN A 142 10.48 -16.71 6.30
C GLN A 142 9.16 -17.33 6.76
N THR A 143 8.39 -16.59 7.56
CA THR A 143 7.13 -17.07 8.13
C THR A 143 5.97 -16.53 7.30
N LEU A 144 5.09 -17.43 6.87
CA LEU A 144 3.79 -17.10 6.27
C LEU A 144 2.70 -17.39 7.29
N ASP A 145 2.08 -16.33 7.81
CA ASP A 145 0.91 -16.42 8.66
C ASP A 145 -0.35 -16.36 7.81
N PHE A 146 -1.31 -17.22 8.15
CA PHE A 146 -2.66 -17.21 7.58
C PHE A 146 -3.65 -16.83 8.69
N PRO A 147 -3.90 -15.53 8.93
CA PRO A 147 -4.72 -15.11 10.05
C PRO A 147 -6.17 -15.56 9.89
N LYS A 148 -6.67 -15.62 8.65
CA LYS A 148 -8.09 -15.91 8.37
C LYS A 148 -8.34 -16.27 6.91
N GLY A 149 -9.19 -17.28 6.72
CA GLY A 149 -9.91 -17.56 5.47
C GLY A 149 -11.41 -17.62 5.72
N ILE A 150 -12.21 -17.09 4.81
CA ILE A 150 -13.67 -17.24 4.82
C ILE A 150 -14.08 -17.88 3.51
N CYS A 151 -14.67 -19.06 3.60
CA CYS A 151 -15.44 -19.67 2.52
C CYS A 151 -16.91 -19.75 2.96
N PRO A 152 -17.77 -18.79 2.57
CA PRO A 152 -19.20 -18.95 2.78
C PRO A 152 -19.63 -20.19 1.99
N GLN A 153 -20.04 -21.24 2.70
CA GLN A 153 -20.62 -22.40 2.02
C GLN A 153 -21.88 -21.93 1.28
N SER A 154 -21.91 -22.13 -0.04
CA SER A 154 -23.19 -22.24 -0.71
C SER A 154 -23.72 -23.63 -0.37
N ASN A 155 -24.77 -23.68 0.46
CA ASN A 155 -25.60 -24.88 0.57
C ASN A 155 -26.13 -25.21 -0.83
N TYR A 156 -25.49 -26.15 -1.54
CA TYR A 156 -26.04 -26.77 -2.74
C TYR A 156 -26.04 -28.28 -2.58
#